data_AF-A0AA38P021-F1
#
_entry.id   AF-A0AA38P021-F1
#
_cell.length_a   1.000
_cell.length_b   1.000
_cell.length_c   1.000
_cell.angle_alpha   90.00
_cell.angle_beta   90.00
_cell.angle_gamma   90.00
#
_symmetry.space_group_name_H-M   'P 1'
#
loop_
_entity.id
_entity.type
_entity.pdbx_description
1 polymer ?
#
loop_
_entity_poly.entity_id
_entity_poly.type
_entity_poly.pdbx_seq_one_letter_code
_entity_poly.pdbx_strand_id
1 'polypeptide(L)'
;MAAYLDIFAGDAGQHESETEQYNLTRSLITKHQAVFNLPALPELLSDEQREILQDLNKSSDQASLRFDPPTPLLLGRIIFDLDPSPGLNKTRQNFISLCTGDKGLCKSAPNKKLHYLGCPIHRVVKGFVAQGGDITRSDGSGGELFAEHKARPVFCRFF
;
A
#
# COMPACT_ATOMS: atom_id res chain seq x y z
N MET A 1 -4.13 -20.36 -13.06
CA MET A 1 -4.59 -19.13 -12.37
C MET A 1 -3.39 -18.62 -11.58
N ALA A 2 -2.81 -17.50 -12.02
CA ALA A 2 -1.66 -16.90 -11.33
C ALA A 2 -2.17 -16.07 -10.15
N ALA A 3 -1.54 -16.21 -8.98
CA ALA A 3 -1.80 -15.36 -7.82
C ALA A 3 -0.78 -14.23 -7.82
N TYR A 4 -1.13 -13.05 -7.32
CA TYR A 4 -0.19 -11.93 -7.21
C TYR A 4 -0.41 -11.15 -5.92
N LEU A 5 0.64 -10.46 -5.48
CA LEU A 5 0.60 -9.53 -4.36
C LEU A 5 1.23 -8.20 -4.78
N ASP A 6 0.51 -7.11 -4.54
CA ASP A 6 1.05 -5.76 -4.64
C ASP A 6 1.78 -5.40 -3.35
N ILE A 7 3.01 -4.92 -3.49
CA ILE A 7 3.89 -4.59 -2.38
C ILE A 7 3.93 -3.08 -2.23
N PHE A 8 3.60 -2.62 -1.03
CA PHE A 8 3.61 -1.22 -0.65
C PHE A 8 4.71 -0.97 0.38
N ALA A 9 5.34 0.21 0.32
CA ALA A 9 6.27 0.67 1.34
C ALA A 9 6.18 2.18 1.52
N GLY A 10 6.51 2.63 2.73
CA GLY A 10 6.39 4.02 3.16
C GLY A 10 5.37 4.18 4.28
N ASP A 11 5.23 5.41 4.77
CA ASP A 11 4.25 5.77 5.78
C ASP A 11 2.94 6.18 5.09
N ALA A 12 1.88 5.42 5.35
CA ALA A 12 0.57 5.66 4.74
C ALA A 12 -0.07 6.98 5.22
N GLY A 13 0.12 7.35 6.49
CA GLY A 13 -0.44 8.58 7.05
C GLY A 13 0.29 9.81 6.52
N GLN A 14 1.62 9.74 6.41
CA GLN A 14 2.39 10.78 5.74
C GLN A 14 1.97 10.92 4.27
N HIS A 15 1.86 9.81 3.54
CA HIS A 15 1.43 9.85 2.14
C HIS A 15 0.03 10.44 1.96
N GLU A 16 -0.91 10.12 2.85
CA GLU A 16 -2.26 10.69 2.85
C GLU A 16 -2.20 12.21 3.04
N SER A 17 -1.47 12.68 4.06
CA SER A 17 -1.28 14.11 4.29
C SER A 17 -0.61 14.82 3.10
N GLU A 18 0.45 14.25 2.53
CA GLU A 18 1.13 14.80 1.36
C GLU A 18 0.22 14.85 0.13
N THR A 19 -0.63 13.83 -0.04
CA THR A 19 -1.63 13.77 -1.11
C THR A 19 -2.69 14.86 -0.94
N GLU A 20 -3.16 15.10 0.27
CA GLU A 20 -4.11 16.18 0.57
C GLU A 20 -3.51 17.55 0.26
N GLN A 21 -2.27 17.80 0.68
CA GLN A 21 -1.56 19.06 0.40
C GLN A 21 -1.37 19.29 -1.11
N TYR A 22 -1.01 18.25 -1.85
CA TYR A 22 -0.86 18.32 -3.31
C TYR A 22 -2.20 18.58 -4.00
N ASN A 23 -3.27 17.90 -3.57
CA ASN A 23 -4.62 18.10 -4.11
C ASN A 23 -5.15 19.51 -3.83
N LEU A 24 -4.93 20.04 -2.63
CA LEU A 24 -5.28 21.41 -2.29
C LEU A 24 -4.56 22.42 -3.18
N THR A 25 -3.27 22.20 -3.42
CA THR A 25 -2.48 23.02 -4.34
C THR A 25 -3.05 22.96 -5.77
N ARG A 26 -3.44 21.77 -6.25
CA ARG A 26 -4.14 21.63 -7.55
C ARG A 26 -5.46 22.39 -7.59
N SER A 27 -6.26 22.32 -6.53
CA SER A 27 -7.53 23.05 -6.47
C SER A 27 -7.32 24.57 -6.53
N LEU A 28 -6.29 25.10 -5.85
CA LEU A 28 -5.94 26.51 -5.92
C LEU A 28 -5.50 26.92 -7.33
N ILE A 29 -4.65 26.11 -7.97
CA ILE A 29 -4.23 26.33 -9.36
C ILE A 29 -5.46 26.42 -10.26
N THR A 30 -6.36 25.44 -10.21
CA THR A 30 -7.57 25.42 -11.05
C THR A 30 -8.46 26.64 -10.80
N LYS A 31 -8.57 27.10 -9.55
CA LYS A 31 -9.36 28.28 -9.19
C LYS A 31 -8.78 29.58 -9.74
N HIS A 32 -7.45 29.68 -9.78
CA HIS A 32 -6.73 30.91 -10.11
C HIS A 32 -6.06 30.86 -11.50
N GLN A 33 -6.29 29.78 -12.26
CA GLN A 33 -5.64 29.50 -13.53
C GLN A 33 -5.81 30.61 -14.55
N ALA A 34 -7.04 31.12 -14.70
CA ALA A 34 -7.37 32.15 -15.69
C ALA A 34 -6.82 33.53 -15.33
N VAL A 35 -6.56 33.81 -14.05
CA VAL A 35 -6.13 35.12 -13.57
C VAL A 35 -4.61 35.27 -13.66
N PHE A 36 -3.88 34.23 -13.26
CA PHE A 36 -2.41 34.26 -13.18
C PHE A 36 -1.72 33.41 -14.27
N ASN A 37 -2.50 32.97 -15.27
CA ASN A 37 -2.02 32.12 -16.36
C ASN A 37 -1.20 30.91 -15.86
N LEU A 38 -1.76 30.19 -14.87
CA LEU A 38 -1.07 29.10 -14.20
C LEU A 38 -1.08 27.83 -15.08
N PRO A 39 0.01 27.04 -15.08
CA PRO A 39 0.02 25.71 -15.67
C PRO A 39 -0.92 24.77 -14.91
N ALA A 40 -1.39 23.70 -15.58
CA ALA A 40 -2.36 22.77 -14.99
C ALA A 40 -1.78 21.91 -13.86
N LEU A 41 -0.47 21.70 -13.84
CA LEU A 41 0.23 20.84 -12.87
C LEU A 41 1.06 21.69 -11.90
N PRO A 42 1.04 21.40 -10.58
CA PRO A 42 1.85 22.08 -9.58
C PRO A 42 3.35 22.09 -9.89
N GLU A 43 3.86 20.99 -10.43
CA GLU A 43 5.29 20.80 -10.74
C GLU A 43 5.82 21.78 -11.78
N LEU A 44 4.95 22.24 -12.68
CA LEU A 44 5.30 23.13 -13.79
C LEU A 44 5.27 24.61 -13.43
N LEU A 45 4.88 24.95 -12.18
CA LEU A 45 4.85 26.33 -11.71
C LEU A 45 6.27 26.90 -11.59
N SER A 46 6.45 28.14 -12.05
CA SER A 46 7.66 28.92 -11.74
C SER A 46 7.72 29.30 -10.27
N ASP A 47 8.90 29.67 -9.78
CA ASP A 47 9.08 30.10 -8.39
C ASP A 47 8.16 31.29 -8.03
N GLU A 48 7.99 32.25 -8.95
CA GLU A 48 7.08 33.38 -8.78
C GLU A 48 5.61 32.92 -8.63
N GLN A 49 5.17 31.96 -9.45
CA GLN A 49 3.80 31.43 -9.37
C GLN A 49 3.56 30.62 -8.09
N ARG A 50 4.58 29.93 -7.59
CA ARG A 50 4.52 29.20 -6.31
C ARG A 50 4.38 30.17 -5.14
N GLU A 51 5.10 31.30 -5.16
CA GLU A 51 5.01 32.33 -4.12
C GLU A 51 3.62 32.97 -4.07
N ILE A 52 3.03 33.30 -5.23
CA ILE A 52 1.65 33.80 -5.33
C ILE A 52 0.66 32.83 -4.67
N LEU A 53 0.77 31.53 -4.98
CA LEU A 53 -0.13 30.53 -4.40
C LEU A 53 0.07 30.38 -2.89
N GLN A 54 1.31 30.48 -2.40
CA GLN A 54 1.59 30.46 -0.96
C GLN A 54 0.96 31.66 -0.25
N ASP A 55 1.05 32.86 -0.84
CA ASP A 55 0.47 34.07 -0.24
C ASP A 55 -1.06 34.04 -0.27
N LEU A 56 -1.67 33.54 -1.34
CA LEU A 56 -3.11 33.29 -1.40
C LEU A 56 -3.55 32.29 -0.32
N ASN A 57 -2.74 31.25 -0.05
CA ASN A 57 -3.04 30.24 0.98
C ASN A 57 -2.89 30.79 2.41
N LYS A 58 -1.88 31.63 2.68
CA LYS A 58 -1.67 32.29 3.99
C LYS A 58 -2.88 33.13 4.42
N SER A 59 -3.61 33.70 3.46
CA SER A 59 -4.82 34.48 3.76
C SER A 59 -6.01 33.62 4.23
N SER A 60 -5.94 32.29 4.10
CA SER A 60 -7.04 31.37 4.32
C SER A 60 -6.87 30.41 5.52
N ASP A 61 -5.84 30.57 6.36
CA ASP A 61 -5.52 29.66 7.49
C ASP A 61 -5.43 28.17 7.10
N GLN A 62 -5.12 27.89 5.83
CA GLN A 62 -5.09 26.54 5.29
C GLN A 62 -3.73 25.86 5.44
N ALA A 63 -3.76 24.52 5.42
CA ALA A 63 -2.59 23.65 5.53
C ALA A 63 -1.47 23.99 4.53
N SER A 64 -0.25 23.55 4.83
CA SER A 64 0.94 23.78 3.99
C SER A 64 0.74 23.22 2.56
N LEU A 65 1.10 24.02 1.56
CA LEU A 65 1.04 23.60 0.15
C LEU A 65 2.18 22.65 -0.20
N ARG A 66 1.91 21.77 -1.17
CA ARG A 66 2.89 20.86 -1.75
C ARG A 66 2.85 20.95 -3.27
N PHE A 67 4.00 21.18 -3.89
CA PHE A 67 4.13 21.38 -5.34
C PHE A 67 4.66 20.14 -6.07
N ASP A 68 5.31 19.23 -5.35
CA ASP A 68 5.79 17.96 -5.90
C ASP A 68 4.80 16.83 -5.58
N PRO A 69 4.59 15.87 -6.48
CA PRO A 69 3.66 14.79 -6.25
C PRO A 69 4.15 13.93 -5.08
N PRO A 70 3.24 13.35 -4.28
CA PRO A 70 3.62 12.39 -3.25
C PRO A 70 4.28 11.17 -3.90
N THR A 71 5.29 10.60 -3.23
CA THR A 71 5.95 9.40 -3.74
C THR A 71 4.98 8.23 -3.67
N PRO A 72 4.71 7.50 -4.76
CA PRO A 72 3.74 6.41 -4.72
C PRO A 72 4.19 5.31 -3.75
N LEU A 73 3.26 4.85 -2.90
CA LEU A 73 3.54 3.77 -1.95
C LEU A 73 3.74 2.41 -2.63
N LEU A 74 3.18 2.21 -3.83
CA LEU A 74 3.29 0.96 -4.56
C LEU A 74 4.73 0.78 -5.08
N LEU A 75 5.46 -0.17 -4.51
CA LEU A 75 6.80 -0.53 -4.97
C LEU A 75 6.77 -1.44 -6.20
N GLY A 76 5.77 -2.32 -6.29
CA GLY A 76 5.65 -3.25 -7.41
C GLY A 76 4.76 -4.44 -7.10
N ARG A 77 4.68 -5.36 -8.08
CA ARG A 77 3.84 -6.56 -8.02
C ARG A 77 4.70 -7.81 -8.08
N ILE A 78 4.42 -8.74 -7.17
CA ILE A 78 4.98 -10.10 -7.18
C ILE A 78 3.93 -11.04 -7.75
N ILE A 79 4.30 -11.81 -8.76
CA ILE A 79 3.43 -12.83 -9.38
C ILE A 79 3.94 -14.20 -8.94
N PHE A 80 3.01 -15.05 -8.50
CA PHE A 80 3.27 -16.39 -7.99
C PHE A 80 2.74 -17.44 -8.95
N ASP A 81 3.65 -18.26 -9.44
CA ASP A 81 3.34 -19.54 -10.05
C ASP A 81 3.27 -20.62 -8.97
N LEU A 82 2.10 -21.23 -8.84
CA LEU A 82 1.83 -22.22 -7.81
C LEU A 82 1.97 -23.63 -8.40
N ASP A 83 2.75 -24.47 -7.73
CA ASP A 83 2.98 -25.84 -8.16
C ASP A 83 1.65 -26.63 -8.29
N PRO A 84 1.36 -27.25 -9.45
CA PRO A 84 0.13 -27.98 -9.68
C PRO A 84 0.08 -29.34 -8.97
N SER A 85 1.20 -29.84 -8.44
CA SER A 85 1.36 -31.17 -7.87
C SER A 85 0.24 -31.55 -6.88
N PRO A 86 -0.33 -32.77 -6.96
CA PRO A 86 -1.47 -33.17 -6.12
C PRO A 86 -1.22 -33.03 -4.61
N GLY A 87 0.01 -33.30 -4.16
CA GLY A 87 0.40 -33.18 -2.75
C GLY A 87 0.30 -31.77 -2.17
N LEU A 88 0.27 -30.73 -3.01
CA LEU A 88 0.25 -29.32 -2.59
C LEU A 88 -1.12 -28.66 -2.74
N ASN A 89 -2.17 -29.43 -3.06
CA ASN A 89 -3.50 -28.88 -3.32
C ASN A 89 -4.03 -28.04 -2.15
N LYS A 90 -3.93 -28.55 -0.92
CA LYS A 90 -4.36 -27.82 0.29
C LYS A 90 -3.59 -26.52 0.50
N THR A 91 -2.26 -26.55 0.31
CA THR A 91 -1.40 -25.37 0.45
C THR A 91 -1.76 -24.29 -0.58
N ARG A 92 -1.96 -24.71 -1.84
CA ARG A 92 -2.34 -23.83 -2.94
C ARG A 92 -3.71 -23.19 -2.68
N GLN A 93 -4.70 -23.97 -2.28
CA GLN A 93 -6.03 -23.45 -1.96
C GLN A 93 -5.97 -22.46 -0.80
N ASN A 94 -5.23 -22.77 0.26
CA ASN A 94 -5.04 -21.85 1.38
C ASN A 94 -4.37 -20.54 0.95
N PHE A 95 -3.31 -20.61 0.15
CA PHE A 95 -2.63 -19.42 -0.37
C PHE A 95 -3.56 -18.55 -1.22
N ILE A 96 -4.29 -19.15 -2.17
CA ILE A 96 -5.23 -18.43 -3.03
C ILE A 96 -6.33 -17.78 -2.20
N SER A 97 -6.91 -18.50 -1.25
CA SER A 97 -7.96 -17.96 -0.37
C SER A 97 -7.48 -16.80 0.49
N LEU A 98 -6.24 -16.87 0.99
CA LEU A 98 -5.63 -15.76 1.71
C LEU A 98 -5.24 -14.60 0.79
N CYS A 99 -5.07 -14.81 -0.52
CA CYS A 99 -4.88 -13.72 -1.49
C CYS A 99 -6.21 -13.05 -1.88
N THR A 100 -7.31 -13.80 -1.94
CA THR A 100 -8.63 -13.28 -2.33
C THR A 100 -9.45 -12.75 -1.16
N GLY A 101 -9.18 -13.23 0.06
CA GLY A 101 -9.97 -12.91 1.24
C GLY A 101 -11.36 -13.55 1.25
N ASP A 102 -11.60 -14.60 0.47
CA ASP A 102 -12.93 -15.19 0.24
C ASP A 102 -13.49 -15.98 1.44
N LYS A 103 -12.68 -16.20 2.49
CA LYS A 103 -13.02 -17.05 3.65
C LYS A 103 -13.47 -16.29 4.89
N GLY A 104 -13.64 -14.96 4.80
CA GLY A 104 -14.21 -14.16 5.89
C GLY A 104 -13.22 -13.84 7.00
N LEU A 105 -13.60 -14.09 8.26
CA LEU A 105 -12.86 -13.67 9.46
C LEU A 105 -12.03 -14.81 10.06
N CYS A 106 -10.95 -14.45 10.74
CA CYS A 106 -10.12 -15.38 11.51
C CYS A 106 -10.90 -15.90 12.73
N LYS A 107 -10.88 -17.21 13.00
CA LYS A 107 -11.55 -17.80 14.17
C LYS A 107 -10.85 -17.43 15.47
N SER A 108 -9.52 -17.32 15.45
CA SER A 108 -8.66 -16.99 16.60
C SER A 108 -8.57 -15.48 16.86
N ALA A 109 -8.91 -14.66 15.86
CA ALA A 109 -8.93 -13.20 15.95
C ALA A 109 -10.16 -12.65 15.20
N PRO A 110 -11.36 -12.64 15.81
CA PRO A 110 -12.62 -12.33 15.13
C PRO A 110 -12.66 -10.97 14.42
N ASN A 111 -11.83 -10.02 14.86
CA ASN A 111 -11.74 -8.68 14.27
C ASN A 111 -10.79 -8.60 13.06
N LYS A 112 -10.17 -9.71 12.65
CA LYS A 112 -9.20 -9.78 11.54
C LYS A 112 -9.78 -10.63 10.41
N LYS A 113 -9.52 -10.21 9.17
CA LYS A 113 -9.90 -10.95 7.97
C LYS A 113 -8.85 -12.00 7.63
N LEU A 114 -9.27 -13.14 7.10
CA LEU A 114 -8.40 -14.16 6.50
C LEU A 114 -7.90 -13.67 5.14
N HIS A 115 -7.02 -12.66 5.13
CA HIS A 115 -6.58 -11.97 3.93
C HIS A 115 -5.16 -11.39 4.10
N TYR A 116 -4.32 -11.48 3.07
CA TYR A 116 -2.98 -10.89 3.06
C TYR A 116 -2.97 -9.37 2.88
N LEU A 117 -4.05 -8.77 2.38
CA LEU A 117 -4.12 -7.32 2.23
C LEU A 117 -3.94 -6.63 3.59
N GLY A 118 -2.95 -5.73 3.67
CA GLY A 118 -2.57 -5.05 4.90
C GLY A 118 -1.70 -5.87 5.86
N CYS A 119 -1.30 -7.10 5.49
CA CYS A 119 -0.36 -7.90 6.26
C CYS A 119 1.08 -7.47 5.96
N PRO A 120 1.89 -7.09 6.96
CA PRO A 120 3.25 -6.64 6.71
C PRO A 120 4.21 -7.80 6.43
N ILE A 121 5.27 -7.48 5.67
CA ILE A 121 6.48 -8.28 5.62
C ILE A 121 7.28 -7.96 6.89
N HIS A 122 7.06 -8.72 7.95
CA HIS A 122 7.65 -8.45 9.27
C HIS A 122 9.12 -8.88 9.38
N ARG A 123 9.64 -9.65 8.42
CA ARG A 123 11.04 -10.09 8.43
C ARG A 123 11.65 -10.08 7.04
N VAL A 124 12.74 -9.34 6.87
CA VAL A 124 13.53 -9.31 5.64
C VAL A 124 14.98 -9.62 5.97
N VAL A 125 15.54 -10.65 5.33
CA VAL A 125 16.96 -11.01 5.42
C VAL A 125 17.55 -10.95 4.02
N LYS A 126 18.44 -9.98 3.81
CA LYS A 126 19.11 -9.73 2.53
C LYS A 126 19.83 -10.98 2.05
N GLY A 127 19.63 -11.35 0.79
CA GLY A 127 20.23 -12.54 0.16
C GLY A 127 19.61 -13.87 0.63
N PHE A 128 18.48 -13.84 1.33
CA PHE A 128 17.85 -15.05 1.82
C PHE A 128 16.33 -15.09 1.66
N VAL A 129 15.59 -14.26 2.41
CA VAL A 129 14.12 -14.40 2.48
C VAL A 129 13.44 -13.10 2.91
N ALA A 130 12.27 -12.85 2.35
CA ALA A 130 11.29 -11.92 2.92
C ALA A 130 10.07 -12.73 3.37
N GLN A 131 9.67 -12.55 4.61
CA GLN A 131 8.62 -13.33 5.27
C GLN A 131 7.51 -12.41 5.76
N GLY A 132 6.29 -12.80 5.43
CA GLY A 132 5.05 -12.13 5.83
C GLY A 132 3.98 -13.18 6.16
N GLY A 133 2.71 -12.80 6.01
CA GLY A 133 1.59 -13.72 6.18
C GLY A 133 1.11 -13.91 7.63
N ASP A 134 1.64 -13.14 8.58
CA ASP A 134 1.06 -13.04 9.92
C ASP A 134 -0.11 -12.04 9.92
N ILE A 135 -1.29 -12.57 9.62
CA ILE A 135 -2.56 -11.84 9.52
C ILE A 135 -3.19 -11.51 10.88
N THR A 136 -2.74 -12.13 11.97
CA THR A 136 -3.36 -11.95 13.29
C THR A 136 -2.58 -10.97 14.16
N ARG A 137 -1.25 -11.11 14.21
CA ARG A 137 -0.38 -10.33 15.12
C ARG A 137 0.64 -9.46 14.40
N SER A 138 0.90 -9.74 13.13
CA SER A 138 1.79 -8.94 12.28
C SER A 138 3.24 -8.84 12.76
N ASP A 139 3.68 -9.72 13.67
CA ASP A 139 5.02 -9.76 14.26
C ASP A 139 5.78 -11.09 13.97
N GLY A 140 5.11 -12.04 13.33
CA GLY A 140 5.62 -13.37 13.01
C GLY A 140 5.30 -14.45 14.05
N SER A 141 4.65 -14.09 15.17
CA SER A 141 4.19 -15.04 16.19
C SER A 141 2.74 -15.51 15.98
N GLY A 142 2.02 -14.89 15.03
CA GLY A 142 0.65 -15.21 14.68
C GLY A 142 0.48 -15.95 13.35
N GLY A 143 -0.69 -15.77 12.74
CA GLY A 143 -1.15 -16.47 11.55
C GLY A 143 -2.27 -17.47 11.85
N GLU A 144 -3.26 -17.51 10.96
CA GLU A 144 -4.33 -18.49 10.98
C GLU A 144 -4.56 -19.04 9.56
N LEU A 145 -5.00 -20.29 9.49
CA LEU A 145 -5.26 -21.00 8.25
C LEU A 145 -6.75 -21.29 8.13
N PHE A 146 -7.22 -21.44 6.89
CA PHE A 146 -8.59 -21.91 6.68
C PHE A 146 -8.76 -23.40 7.00
N ALA A 147 -7.74 -24.22 6.73
CA ALA A 147 -7.76 -25.65 7.01
C ALA A 147 -7.22 -25.96 8.42
N GLU A 148 -7.91 -26.83 9.16
CA GLU A 148 -7.68 -27.22 10.57
C GLU A 148 -6.30 -27.82 10.90
N HIS A 149 -5.37 -27.92 9.95
CA HIS A 149 -4.04 -28.49 10.16
C HIS A 149 -2.95 -27.44 9.94
N LYS A 150 -2.02 -27.35 10.90
CA LYS A 150 -0.86 -26.44 10.92
C LYS A 150 0.00 -26.56 9.65
N ALA A 151 -0.28 -25.78 8.62
CA ALA A 151 0.67 -25.44 7.57
C ALA A 151 1.55 -24.26 8.02
N ARG A 152 2.82 -24.30 7.66
CA ARG A 152 3.83 -23.29 8.03
C ARG A 152 3.56 -21.96 7.30
N PRO A 153 4.00 -20.81 7.84
CA PRO A 153 3.85 -19.49 7.19
C PRO A 153 4.34 -19.51 5.74
N VAL A 154 3.78 -18.64 4.91
CA VAL A 154 4.23 -18.50 3.52
C VAL A 154 5.66 -17.97 3.51
N PHE A 155 6.58 -18.82 3.05
CA PHE A 155 7.96 -18.43 2.81
C PHE A 155 8.10 -17.97 1.36
N CYS A 156 8.28 -16.67 1.14
CA CYS A 156 8.77 -16.14 -0.12
C CYS A 156 10.29 -16.10 -0.09
N ARG A 157 10.93 -17.11 -0.68
CA ARG A 157 12.37 -17.10 -0.92
C ARG A 157 12.63 -16.29 -2.20
N PHE A 158 13.19 -15.10 -2.05
CA PHE A 158 13.73 -14.34 -3.17
C PHE A 158 15.16 -14.84 -3.40
N PHE A 159 15.41 -15.44 -4.57
CA PHE A 159 16.76 -15.78 -5.04
C PHE A 159 17.34 -14.58 -5.79
#